data_AF-A0A6M8MQG6-F1
#
_entry.id   AF-A0A6M8MQG6-F1
#
_cell.length_a   1.000
_cell.length_b   1.000
_cell.length_c   1.000
_cell.angle_alpha   90.00
_cell.angle_beta   90.00
_cell.angle_gamma   90.00
#
_symmetry.space_group_name_H-M   'P 1'
#
loop_
_entity.id
_entity.type
_entity.pdbx_description
1 polymer ?
#
loop_
_entity_poly.entity_id
_entity_poly.type
_entity_poly.pdbx_seq_one_letter_code
_entity_poly.pdbx_strand_id
1 'polypeptide(L)'
;MNELQQLNESHGLLLVFVNVLLEQIGLPVPAYPTLIVTGALAMQSKPLLGAGVLVAMVACLIADGLWYWAGKRYGGVLLKTICKISLSQDTCIRQGLTVYERVGPRAMLLSKFLPGAGALVTTVAGMNATPIGVFVRYSLAGSFIWAGSALLLGMLFSDALIPMLDWLSGYIPVAIVSVLAVLGLFIGWKYSKRRRLKARTARIPRITVPELLALRDTVDAPVVIDVRPSFHAAVVEGIPGAVSISLEEPIAPWIERLGDVDMVFYCACPNELSAALLAEKLHAHGLTRGKALIGGLDAWQAAHVQPEAPGRTAA
;
A
#
# COMPACT_ATOMS: atom_id res chain seq x y z
N MET A 1 -11.94 34.46 34.24
CA MET A 1 -12.87 33.52 33.55
C MET A 1 -12.55 33.38 32.06
N ASN A 2 -12.34 34.48 31.31
CA ASN A 2 -12.01 34.41 29.88
C ASN A 2 -10.67 33.72 29.54
N GLU A 3 -9.62 33.89 30.37
CA GLU A 3 -8.31 33.24 30.15
C GLU A 3 -8.36 31.70 30.29
N LEU A 4 -9.13 31.19 31.25
CA LEU A 4 -9.31 29.74 31.45
C LEU A 4 -10.25 29.13 30.40
N GLN A 5 -11.25 29.89 29.91
CA GLN A 5 -12.06 29.49 28.76
C GLN A 5 -11.21 29.44 27.48
N GLN A 6 -10.37 30.46 27.21
CA GLN A 6 -9.43 30.43 26.09
C GLN A 6 -8.40 29.29 26.20
N LEU A 7 -7.92 28.96 27.41
CA LEU A 7 -7.04 27.82 27.60
C LEU A 7 -7.77 26.50 27.31
N ASN A 8 -9.00 26.33 27.80
CA ASN A 8 -9.77 25.10 27.57
C ASN A 8 -10.18 24.95 26.09
N GLU A 9 -10.56 26.04 25.42
CA GLU A 9 -10.88 26.07 23.98
C GLU A 9 -9.64 25.80 23.11
N SER A 10 -8.47 26.33 23.49
CA SER A 10 -7.22 26.10 22.76
C SER A 10 -6.71 24.66 22.87
N HIS A 11 -6.90 24.00 24.02
CA HIS A 11 -6.57 22.57 24.16
C HIS A 11 -7.52 21.68 23.35
N GLY A 12 -8.80 22.03 23.27
CA GLY A 12 -9.77 21.32 22.42
C GLY A 12 -9.45 21.41 20.93
N LEU A 13 -9.14 22.61 20.43
CA LEU A 13 -8.74 22.81 19.03
C LEU A 13 -7.41 22.15 18.71
N LEU A 14 -6.43 22.20 19.62
CA LEU A 14 -5.14 21.53 19.43
C LEU A 14 -5.30 20.00 19.40
N LEU A 15 -6.18 19.43 20.23
CA LEU A 15 -6.49 18.01 20.20
C LEU A 15 -7.11 17.61 18.85
N VAL A 16 -8.07 18.40 18.35
CA VAL A 16 -8.65 18.19 17.01
C VAL A 16 -7.58 18.27 15.93
N PHE A 17 -6.71 19.28 15.98
CA PHE A 17 -5.61 19.44 15.03
C PHE A 17 -4.72 18.21 14.98
N VAL A 18 -4.19 17.79 16.13
CA VAL A 18 -3.24 16.68 16.25
C VAL A 18 -3.93 15.38 15.83
N ASN A 19 -5.16 15.14 16.27
CA ASN A 19 -5.88 13.90 15.94
C ASN A 19 -6.14 13.80 14.43
N VAL A 20 -6.66 14.86 13.81
CA VAL A 20 -6.89 14.91 12.35
C VAL A 20 -5.57 14.74 11.61
N LEU A 21 -4.50 15.43 12.04
CA LEU A 21 -3.18 15.32 11.40
C LEU A 21 -2.65 13.88 11.44
N LEU A 22 -2.75 13.21 12.58
CA LEU A 22 -2.28 11.83 12.75
C LEU A 22 -3.09 10.85 11.90
N GLU A 23 -4.42 10.97 11.88
CA GLU A 23 -5.28 10.15 11.02
C GLU A 23 -4.91 10.32 9.54
N GLN A 24 -4.78 11.57 9.07
CA GLN A 24 -4.54 11.86 7.66
C GLN A 24 -3.11 11.47 7.21
N ILE A 25 -2.13 11.44 8.12
CA ILE A 25 -0.79 10.89 7.87
C ILE A 25 -0.81 9.34 7.86
N GLY A 26 -1.92 8.71 8.23
CA GLY A 26 -2.14 7.26 8.09
C GLY A 26 -2.01 6.46 9.39
N LEU A 27 -1.99 7.12 10.55
CA LEU A 27 -2.12 6.42 11.82
C LEU A 27 -3.57 5.97 12.00
N PRO A 28 -3.82 4.77 12.59
CA PRO A 28 -5.17 4.24 12.78
C PRO A 28 -5.88 4.90 13.97
N VAL A 29 -6.01 6.22 13.96
CA VAL A 29 -6.70 7.00 14.99
C VAL A 29 -8.00 7.57 14.39
N PRO A 30 -9.16 7.42 15.05
CA PRO A 30 -10.42 7.90 14.50
C PRO A 30 -10.62 9.39 14.82
N ALA A 31 -10.38 10.30 13.87
CA ALA A 31 -10.64 11.74 14.07
C ALA A 31 -12.05 12.17 13.67
N TYR A 32 -12.74 11.43 12.78
CA TYR A 32 -14.14 11.71 12.44
C TYR A 32 -15.07 11.74 13.68
N PRO A 33 -15.03 10.76 14.61
CA PRO A 33 -15.82 10.83 15.84
C PRO A 33 -15.42 12.01 16.75
N THR A 34 -14.13 12.35 16.83
CA THR A 34 -13.69 13.52 17.61
C THR A 34 -14.32 14.80 17.07
N LEU A 35 -14.37 14.97 15.74
CA LEU A 35 -15.05 16.10 15.11
C LEU A 35 -16.56 16.11 15.37
N ILE A 36 -17.22 14.95 15.41
CA ILE A 36 -18.65 14.86 15.81
C ILE A 36 -18.82 15.38 17.24
N VAL A 37 -17.99 14.93 18.19
CA VAL A 37 -18.05 15.39 19.58
C VAL A 37 -17.77 16.90 19.67
N THR A 38 -16.77 17.39 18.95
CA THR A 38 -16.49 18.83 18.87
C THR A 38 -17.70 19.60 18.34
N GLY A 39 -18.39 19.09 17.32
CA GLY A 39 -19.58 19.71 16.76
C GLY A 39 -20.75 19.75 17.74
N ALA A 40 -20.98 18.66 18.47
CA ALA A 40 -22.02 18.59 19.51
C ALA A 40 -21.78 19.60 20.63
N LEU A 41 -20.53 19.75 21.08
CA LEU A 41 -20.15 20.70 22.13
C LEU A 41 -20.18 22.16 21.65
N ALA A 42 -19.93 22.40 20.37
CA ALA A 42 -19.87 23.75 19.81
C ALA A 42 -21.24 24.46 19.75
N MET A 43 -22.36 23.77 19.98
CA MET A 43 -23.66 24.41 20.17
C MET A 43 -23.71 25.32 21.42
N GLN A 44 -22.85 25.07 22.41
CA GLN A 44 -22.75 25.87 23.64
C GLN A 44 -21.86 27.11 23.45
N SER A 45 -20.99 27.12 22.43
CA SER A 45 -20.03 28.19 22.16
C SER A 45 -19.77 28.34 20.65
N LYS A 46 -20.51 29.28 20.03
CA LYS A 46 -20.50 29.61 18.59
C LYS A 46 -19.11 29.82 17.94
N PRO A 47 -18.06 30.39 18.59
CA PRO A 47 -16.76 30.58 17.92
C PRO A 47 -15.99 29.28 17.62
N LEU A 48 -16.32 28.15 18.25
CA LEU A 48 -15.57 26.89 18.05
C LEU A 48 -15.83 26.20 16.70
N LEU A 49 -16.96 26.46 16.04
CA LEU A 49 -17.30 25.78 14.78
C LEU A 49 -16.39 26.21 13.63
N GLY A 50 -16.28 27.52 13.40
CA GLY A 50 -15.42 28.06 12.35
C GLY A 50 -13.96 27.70 12.61
N ALA A 51 -13.50 27.85 13.85
CA ALA A 51 -12.15 27.49 14.26
C ALA A 51 -11.88 25.98 14.08
N GLY A 52 -12.82 25.11 14.46
CA GLY A 52 -12.70 23.66 14.33
C GLY A 52 -12.58 23.19 12.87
N VAL A 53 -13.43 23.74 11.98
CA VAL A 53 -13.32 23.46 10.53
C VAL A 53 -11.97 23.91 9.98
N LEU A 54 -11.56 25.14 10.30
CA LEU A 54 -10.30 25.71 9.80
C LEU A 54 -9.10 24.90 10.27
N VAL A 55 -9.06 24.55 11.57
CA VAL A 55 -7.97 23.75 12.15
C VAL A 55 -7.90 22.36 11.53
N ALA A 56 -9.06 21.70 11.32
CA ALA A 56 -9.11 20.41 10.63
C ALA A 56 -8.65 20.53 9.17
N MET A 57 -9.04 21.59 8.45
CA MET A 57 -8.60 21.83 7.07
C MET A 57 -7.09 22.06 6.99
N VAL A 58 -6.49 22.80 7.92
CA VAL A 58 -5.03 23.02 7.97
C VAL A 58 -4.31 21.70 8.25
N ALA A 59 -4.78 20.90 9.22
CA ALA A 59 -4.21 19.58 9.50
C ALA A 59 -4.26 18.66 8.27
N CYS A 60 -5.42 18.59 7.60
CA CYS A 60 -5.59 17.84 6.36
C CYS A 60 -4.67 18.32 5.25
N LEU A 61 -4.52 19.64 5.06
CA LEU A 61 -3.69 20.20 3.99
C LEU A 61 -2.20 19.88 4.22
N ILE A 62 -1.73 19.90 5.47
CA ILE A 62 -0.36 19.50 5.82
C ILE A 62 -0.14 18.02 5.48
N ALA A 63 -1.01 17.14 5.95
CA ALA A 63 -0.91 15.70 5.69
C ALA A 63 -1.03 15.37 4.19
N ASP A 64 -2.02 15.92 3.51
CA ASP A 64 -2.20 15.76 2.06
C ASP A 64 -1.00 16.32 1.30
N GLY A 65 -0.43 17.43 1.75
CA GLY A 65 0.79 18.01 1.18
C GLY A 65 1.96 17.03 1.24
N LEU A 66 2.18 16.38 2.40
CA LEU A 66 3.21 15.36 2.55
C LEU A 66 3.02 14.21 1.55
N TRP A 67 1.79 13.70 1.42
CA TRP A 67 1.46 12.62 0.47
C TRP A 67 1.61 13.05 -0.99
N TYR A 68 1.15 14.25 -1.34
CA TYR A 68 1.25 14.81 -2.68
C TYR A 68 2.72 14.97 -3.11
N TRP A 69 3.56 15.55 -2.24
CA TRP A 69 4.98 15.71 -2.54
C TRP A 69 5.72 14.37 -2.55
N ALA A 70 5.37 13.43 -1.67
CA ALA A 70 5.90 12.08 -1.70
C ALA A 70 5.57 11.39 -3.04
N GLY A 71 4.32 11.48 -3.50
CA GLY A 71 3.90 10.97 -4.80
C GLY A 71 4.59 11.66 -5.98
N LYS A 72 4.75 12.98 -5.92
CA LYS A 72 5.41 13.76 -6.98
C LYS A 72 6.91 13.47 -7.11
N ARG A 73 7.62 13.31 -5.98
CA ARG A 73 9.07 13.10 -5.96
C ARG A 73 9.48 11.64 -6.08
N TYR A 74 8.70 10.74 -5.48
CA TYR A 74 9.03 9.32 -5.39
C TYR A 74 8.06 8.43 -6.16
N GLY A 75 7.13 8.96 -6.94
CA GLY A 75 6.07 8.19 -7.61
C GLY A 75 6.55 6.96 -8.38
N GLY A 76 7.61 7.10 -9.19
CA GLY A 76 8.19 5.98 -9.93
C GLY A 76 8.84 4.91 -9.05
N VAL A 77 9.47 5.32 -7.94
CA VAL A 77 10.07 4.40 -6.95
C VAL A 77 8.98 3.74 -6.11
N LEU A 78 7.98 4.50 -5.66
CA LEU A 78 6.86 4.02 -4.87
C LEU A 78 6.03 2.99 -5.65
N LEU A 79 5.76 3.25 -6.94
CA LEU A 79 5.08 2.30 -7.82
C LEU A 79 5.93 1.03 -7.99
N LYS A 80 7.24 1.15 -8.22
CA LYS A 80 8.15 0.00 -8.30
C LYS A 80 8.24 -0.80 -7.00
N THR A 81 8.34 -0.15 -5.84
CA THR A 81 8.44 -0.79 -4.52
C THR A 81 7.13 -1.45 -4.11
N ILE A 82 5.99 -0.82 -4.40
CA ILE A 82 4.67 -1.41 -4.14
C ILE A 82 4.45 -2.61 -5.07
N CYS A 83 4.80 -2.51 -6.36
CA CYS A 83 4.78 -3.65 -7.29
C CYS A 83 5.74 -4.78 -6.85
N LYS A 84 6.90 -4.45 -6.27
CA LYS A 84 7.88 -5.43 -5.76
C LYS A 84 7.42 -6.13 -4.48
N ILE A 85 6.58 -5.49 -3.65
CA ILE A 85 6.11 -6.02 -2.36
C ILE A 85 4.72 -6.69 -2.47
N SER A 86 3.97 -6.42 -3.53
CA SER A 86 2.59 -6.88 -3.71
C SER A 86 2.51 -8.20 -4.51
N LEU A 87 2.18 -9.29 -3.82
CA LEU A 87 1.86 -10.60 -4.42
C LEU A 87 0.36 -10.76 -4.75
N SER A 88 -0.50 -9.80 -4.37
CA SER A 88 -1.98 -9.88 -4.57
C SER A 88 -2.72 -8.53 -4.42
N GLN A 89 -1.98 -7.43 -4.32
CA GLN A 89 -2.52 -6.08 -4.10
C GLN A 89 -2.58 -5.26 -5.40
N ASP A 90 -2.39 -5.91 -6.55
CA ASP A 90 -2.62 -5.32 -7.88
C ASP A 90 -4.03 -4.75 -7.99
N THR A 91 -5.05 -5.40 -7.43
CA THR A 91 -6.44 -4.97 -7.61
C THR A 91 -6.77 -3.67 -6.88
N CYS A 92 -6.33 -3.49 -5.62
CA CYS A 92 -6.72 -2.34 -4.80
C CYS A 92 -6.00 -1.05 -5.25
N ILE A 93 -4.72 -1.14 -5.59
CA ILE A 93 -3.94 0.00 -6.06
C ILE A 93 -4.21 0.29 -7.55
N ARG A 94 -4.39 -0.73 -8.40
CA ARG A 94 -4.88 -0.49 -9.78
C ARG A 94 -6.29 0.08 -9.78
N GLN A 95 -7.23 -0.41 -8.98
CA GLN A 95 -8.55 0.25 -8.88
C GLN A 95 -8.43 1.69 -8.40
N GLY A 96 -7.57 1.97 -7.41
CA GLY A 96 -7.31 3.34 -6.96
C GLY A 96 -6.74 4.24 -8.08
N LEU A 97 -5.76 3.75 -8.85
CA LEU A 97 -5.17 4.43 -10.01
C LEU A 97 -6.20 4.60 -11.14
N THR A 98 -6.93 3.56 -11.52
CA THR A 98 -7.95 3.57 -12.58
C THR A 98 -9.14 4.46 -12.23
N VAL A 99 -9.52 4.54 -10.95
CA VAL A 99 -10.55 5.48 -10.49
C VAL A 99 -10.02 6.91 -10.56
N TYR A 100 -8.77 7.17 -10.18
CA TYR A 100 -8.19 8.51 -10.32
C TYR A 100 -8.00 8.92 -11.78
N GLU A 101 -7.64 8.01 -12.69
CA GLU A 101 -7.57 8.27 -14.13
C GLU A 101 -8.94 8.66 -14.72
N ARG A 102 -10.03 8.05 -14.23
CA ARG A 102 -11.39 8.35 -14.70
C ARG A 102 -11.99 9.61 -14.07
N VAL A 103 -11.78 9.79 -12.76
CA VAL A 103 -12.46 10.84 -11.96
C VAL A 103 -11.58 12.08 -11.79
N GLY A 104 -10.25 11.91 -11.88
CA GLY A 104 -9.27 12.98 -11.72
C GLY A 104 -9.24 13.56 -10.30
N PRO A 105 -8.79 14.83 -10.16
CA PRO A 105 -8.70 15.52 -8.88
C PRO A 105 -10.02 15.58 -8.08
N ARG A 106 -11.17 15.40 -8.72
CA ARG A 106 -12.49 15.35 -8.06
C ARG A 106 -12.61 14.20 -7.07
N ALA A 107 -11.84 13.12 -7.25
CA ALA A 107 -11.83 11.99 -6.32
C ALA A 107 -11.43 12.40 -4.89
N MET A 108 -10.65 13.48 -4.75
CA MET A 108 -10.21 14.02 -3.47
C MET A 108 -11.36 14.57 -2.60
N LEU A 109 -12.52 14.87 -3.20
CA LEU A 109 -13.68 15.38 -2.47
C LEU A 109 -14.28 14.32 -1.54
N LEU A 110 -14.26 13.05 -1.95
CA LEU A 110 -14.90 11.96 -1.22
C LEU A 110 -13.91 10.93 -0.66
N SER A 111 -12.64 10.99 -1.06
CA SER A 111 -11.63 9.99 -0.65
C SER A 111 -11.40 9.94 0.87
N LYS A 112 -11.64 11.04 1.59
CA LYS A 112 -11.45 11.12 3.05
C LYS A 112 -12.49 10.34 3.87
N PHE A 113 -13.65 10.02 3.29
CA PHE A 113 -14.67 9.22 3.97
C PHE A 113 -14.33 7.73 4.04
N LEU A 114 -13.38 7.28 3.23
CA LEU A 114 -12.96 5.89 3.18
C LEU A 114 -11.55 5.75 3.78
N PRO A 115 -11.35 4.98 4.86
CA PRO A 115 -10.05 4.83 5.52
C PRO A 115 -8.94 4.44 4.54
N GLY A 116 -7.84 5.19 4.55
CA GLY A 116 -6.69 4.97 3.66
C GLY A 116 -6.85 5.44 2.22
N ALA A 117 -8.07 5.69 1.72
CA ALA A 117 -8.28 6.15 0.35
C ALA A 117 -7.82 7.59 0.13
N GLY A 118 -7.92 8.46 1.15
CA GLY A 118 -7.40 9.83 1.12
C GLY A 118 -5.92 9.90 0.78
N ALA A 119 -5.08 9.21 1.55
CA ALA A 119 -3.63 9.15 1.33
C ALA A 119 -3.28 8.58 -0.05
N LEU A 120 -3.98 7.52 -0.51
CA LEU A 120 -3.77 6.93 -1.82
C LEU A 120 -4.09 7.92 -2.95
N VAL A 121 -5.29 8.51 -2.94
CA VAL A 121 -5.74 9.47 -3.96
C VAL A 121 -4.82 10.69 -4.02
N THR A 122 -4.42 11.22 -2.86
CA THR A 122 -3.51 12.37 -2.79
C THR A 122 -2.11 12.03 -3.30
N THR A 123 -1.60 10.83 -2.99
CA THR A 123 -0.32 10.35 -3.51
C THR A 123 -0.37 10.22 -5.04
N VAL A 124 -1.43 9.61 -5.59
CA VAL A 124 -1.64 9.47 -7.04
C VAL A 124 -1.80 10.83 -7.73
N ALA A 125 -2.42 11.82 -7.08
CA ALA A 125 -2.48 13.19 -7.57
C ALA A 125 -1.08 13.81 -7.76
N GLY A 126 -0.17 13.55 -6.80
CA GLY A 126 1.23 13.92 -6.87
C GLY A 126 1.99 13.22 -7.98
N MET A 127 1.78 11.90 -8.13
CA MET A 127 2.41 11.08 -9.18
C MET A 127 2.04 11.58 -10.59
N ASN A 128 0.79 12.01 -10.79
CA ASN A 128 0.31 12.58 -12.05
C ASN A 128 0.67 14.07 -12.21
N ALA A 129 1.52 14.63 -11.34
CA ALA A 129 1.94 16.02 -11.36
C ALA A 129 0.75 17.01 -11.45
N THR A 130 -0.36 16.70 -10.77
CA THR A 130 -1.57 17.54 -10.74
C THR A 130 -1.17 18.97 -10.34
N PRO A 131 -1.55 20.03 -11.08
CA PRO A 131 -1.10 21.39 -10.75
C PRO A 131 -1.42 21.76 -9.30
N ILE A 132 -0.47 22.40 -8.60
CA ILE A 132 -0.59 22.63 -7.15
C ILE A 132 -1.87 23.38 -6.76
N GLY A 133 -2.28 24.37 -7.56
CA GLY A 133 -3.54 25.10 -7.32
C GLY A 133 -4.80 24.25 -7.55
N VAL A 134 -4.74 23.22 -8.38
CA VAL A 134 -5.84 22.24 -8.53
C VAL A 134 -5.88 21.32 -7.31
N PHE A 135 -4.73 20.76 -6.94
CA PHE A 135 -4.57 19.92 -5.75
C PHE A 135 -5.07 20.61 -4.48
N VAL A 136 -4.59 21.83 -4.18
CA VAL A 136 -4.98 22.58 -2.97
C VAL A 136 -6.48 22.85 -2.94
N ARG A 137 -7.08 23.27 -4.07
CA ARG A 137 -8.53 23.53 -4.14
C ARG A 137 -9.36 22.29 -3.83
N TYR A 138 -9.04 21.15 -4.45
CA TYR A 138 -9.78 19.91 -4.22
C TYR A 138 -9.50 19.28 -2.85
N SER A 139 -8.26 19.38 -2.33
CA SER A 139 -7.92 18.96 -0.97
C SER A 139 -8.69 19.78 0.06
N LEU A 140 -8.72 21.11 -0.06
CA LEU A 140 -9.46 21.98 0.85
C LEU A 140 -10.97 21.76 0.75
N ALA A 141 -11.51 21.65 -0.45
CA ALA A 141 -12.94 21.37 -0.65
C ALA A 141 -13.33 20.01 -0.04
N GLY A 142 -12.55 18.96 -0.27
CA GLY A 142 -12.79 17.65 0.34
C GLY A 142 -12.65 17.67 1.86
N SER A 143 -11.65 18.38 2.40
CA SER A 143 -11.45 18.54 3.84
C SER A 143 -12.60 19.32 4.49
N PHE A 144 -13.10 20.35 3.82
CA PHE A 144 -14.26 21.11 4.27
C PHE A 144 -15.53 20.25 4.28
N ILE A 145 -15.80 19.51 3.21
CA ILE A 145 -16.97 18.61 3.15
C ILE A 145 -16.88 17.53 4.24
N TRP A 146 -15.72 16.91 4.38
CA TRP A 146 -15.50 15.85 5.37
C TRP A 146 -15.60 16.37 6.81
N ALA A 147 -14.82 17.38 7.20
CA ALA A 147 -14.84 17.92 8.55
C ALA A 147 -16.17 18.64 8.86
N GLY A 148 -16.70 19.39 7.90
CA GLY A 148 -17.98 20.07 8.00
C GLY A 148 -19.13 19.08 8.19
N SER A 149 -19.13 17.94 7.48
CA SER A 149 -20.14 16.90 7.69
C SER A 149 -20.11 16.33 9.10
N ALA A 150 -18.92 16.04 9.65
CA ALA A 150 -18.78 15.52 11.00
C ALA A 150 -19.27 16.52 12.05
N LEU A 151 -18.83 17.78 11.93
CA LEU A 151 -19.24 18.86 12.84
C LEU A 151 -20.75 19.12 12.75
N LEU A 152 -21.32 19.12 11.54
CA LEU A 152 -22.75 19.29 11.33
C LEU A 152 -23.56 18.13 11.92
N LEU A 153 -23.12 16.89 11.75
CA LEU A 153 -23.74 15.73 12.39
C LEU A 153 -23.69 15.86 13.91
N GLY A 154 -22.55 16.27 14.47
CA GLY A 154 -22.40 16.55 15.89
C GLY A 154 -23.41 17.56 16.40
N MET A 155 -23.59 18.66 15.69
CA MET A 155 -24.58 19.69 16.04
C MET A 155 -26.02 19.16 15.95
N LEU A 156 -26.39 18.54 14.83
CA LEU A 156 -27.77 18.09 14.59
C LEU A 156 -28.23 17.02 15.57
N PHE A 157 -27.30 16.17 16.03
CA PHE A 157 -27.60 15.08 16.94
C PHE A 157 -27.11 15.33 18.37
N SER A 158 -26.75 16.57 18.71
CA SER A 158 -26.18 16.93 20.03
C SER A 158 -27.08 16.49 21.20
N ASP A 159 -28.39 16.72 21.10
CA ASP A 159 -29.38 16.38 22.13
C ASP A 159 -29.48 14.86 22.40
N ALA A 160 -29.22 14.03 21.38
CA ALA A 160 -29.19 12.58 21.52
C ALA A 160 -27.79 12.05 21.91
N LEU A 161 -26.74 12.72 21.43
CA LEU A 161 -25.34 12.32 21.62
C LEU A 161 -24.84 12.61 23.03
N ILE A 162 -25.19 13.74 23.64
CA ILE A 162 -24.68 14.11 24.98
C ILE A 162 -25.05 13.06 26.06
N PRO A 163 -26.33 12.65 26.23
CA PRO A 163 -26.67 11.60 27.20
C PRO A 163 -26.14 10.21 26.80
N MET A 164 -25.98 9.95 25.49
CA MET A 164 -25.39 8.71 25.01
C MET A 164 -23.87 8.65 25.23
N LEU A 165 -23.16 9.79 25.18
CA LEU A 165 -21.71 9.88 25.45
C LEU A 165 -21.41 9.53 26.90
N ASP A 166 -22.23 9.96 27.84
CA ASP A 166 -22.08 9.61 29.26
C ASP A 166 -22.24 8.10 29.48
N TRP A 167 -23.22 7.47 28.83
CA TRP A 167 -23.41 6.02 28.87
C TRP A 167 -22.30 5.26 28.11
N LEU A 168 -21.86 5.78 26.97
CA LEU A 168 -20.86 5.17 26.09
C LEU A 168 -19.43 5.32 26.64
N SER A 169 -19.15 6.33 27.46
CA SER A 169 -17.84 6.54 28.10
C SER A 169 -17.33 5.31 28.84
N GLY A 170 -18.23 4.53 29.45
CA GLY A 170 -17.91 3.25 30.09
C GLY A 170 -17.50 2.14 29.12
N TYR A 171 -17.90 2.23 27.85
CA TYR A 171 -17.63 1.25 26.80
C TYR A 171 -16.54 1.67 25.80
N ILE A 172 -16.08 2.94 25.82
CA ILE A 172 -14.96 3.41 24.99
C ILE A 172 -13.71 2.52 25.15
N PRO A 173 -13.28 2.13 26.37
CA PRO A 173 -12.15 1.21 26.54
C PRO A 173 -12.38 -0.14 25.86
N VAL A 174 -13.60 -0.67 25.96
CA VAL A 174 -13.99 -1.95 25.33
C VAL A 174 -13.97 -1.84 23.81
N ALA A 175 -14.47 -0.75 23.24
CA ALA A 175 -14.46 -0.51 21.80
C ALA A 175 -13.02 -0.38 21.26
N ILE A 176 -12.15 0.36 21.93
CA ILE A 176 -10.73 0.49 21.56
C ILE A 176 -10.04 -0.87 21.62
N VAL A 177 -10.21 -1.61 22.73
CA VAL A 177 -9.64 -2.95 22.89
C VAL A 177 -10.15 -3.89 21.79
N SER A 178 -11.42 -3.80 21.42
CA SER A 178 -12.01 -4.62 20.35
C SER A 178 -11.39 -4.30 18.99
N VAL A 179 -11.25 -3.02 18.63
CA VAL A 179 -10.60 -2.60 17.38
C VAL A 179 -9.14 -3.04 17.35
N LEU A 180 -8.39 -2.84 18.44
CA LEU A 180 -7.00 -3.27 18.55
C LEU A 180 -6.88 -4.80 18.49
N ALA A 181 -7.82 -5.54 19.08
CA ALA A 181 -7.85 -7.00 19.02
C ALA A 181 -8.12 -7.49 17.59
N VAL A 182 -9.08 -6.90 16.88
CA VAL A 182 -9.37 -7.22 15.47
C VAL A 182 -8.18 -6.88 14.58
N LEU A 183 -7.57 -5.70 14.77
CA LEU A 183 -6.37 -5.30 14.03
C LEU A 183 -5.19 -6.24 14.34
N GLY A 184 -4.99 -6.58 15.61
CA GLY A 184 -3.98 -7.53 16.07
C GLY A 184 -4.19 -8.93 15.48
N LEU A 185 -5.42 -9.43 15.46
CA LEU A 185 -5.80 -10.69 14.81
C LEU A 185 -5.55 -10.63 13.30
N PHE A 186 -5.91 -9.54 12.63
CA PHE A 186 -5.68 -9.37 11.19
C PHE A 186 -4.18 -9.37 10.86
N ILE A 187 -3.39 -8.60 11.61
CA ILE A 187 -1.93 -8.55 11.46
C ILE A 187 -1.32 -9.92 11.78
N GLY A 188 -1.74 -10.56 12.87
CA GLY A 188 -1.29 -11.89 13.28
C GLY A 188 -1.62 -12.97 12.25
N TRP A 189 -2.83 -12.93 11.67
CA TRP A 189 -3.24 -13.82 10.59
C TRP A 189 -2.40 -13.61 9.33
N LYS A 190 -2.22 -12.35 8.90
CA LYS A 190 -1.38 -12.01 7.75
C LYS A 190 0.07 -12.45 7.97
N TYR A 191 0.57 -12.27 9.19
CA TYR A 191 1.91 -12.68 9.59
C TYR A 191 2.08 -14.20 9.63
N SER A 192 1.12 -14.92 10.21
CA SER A 192 1.09 -16.39 10.23
C SER A 192 1.02 -16.96 8.82
N LYS A 193 0.14 -16.41 7.96
CA LYS A 193 0.05 -16.77 6.55
C LYS A 193 1.39 -16.58 5.85
N ARG A 194 2.07 -15.44 6.08
CA ARG A 194 3.39 -15.16 5.50
C ARG A 194 4.49 -16.09 6.01
N ARG A 195 4.49 -16.43 7.32
CA ARG A 195 5.43 -17.41 7.89
C ARG A 195 5.21 -18.81 7.32
N ARG A 196 3.96 -19.26 7.24
CA ARG A 196 3.60 -20.55 6.62
C ARG A 196 4.05 -20.61 5.16
N LEU A 197 3.79 -19.55 4.40
CA LEU A 197 4.21 -19.44 3.01
C LEU A 197 5.74 -19.56 2.88
N LYS A 198 6.50 -18.79 3.68
CA LYS A 198 7.97 -18.87 3.69
C LYS A 198 8.48 -20.27 4.02
N ALA A 199 7.89 -20.94 5.01
CA ALA A 199 8.27 -22.27 5.43
C ALA A 199 8.00 -23.33 4.34
N ARG A 200 6.89 -23.19 3.60
CA ARG A 200 6.57 -24.06 2.46
C ARG A 200 7.55 -23.86 1.31
N THR A 201 7.79 -22.61 0.92
CA THR A 201 8.71 -22.26 -0.17
C THR A 201 10.19 -22.54 0.16
N ALA A 202 10.57 -22.60 1.44
CA ALA A 202 11.93 -22.93 1.85
C ALA A 202 12.35 -24.36 1.50
N ARG A 203 11.39 -25.25 1.18
CA ARG A 203 11.64 -26.63 0.76
C ARG A 203 12.03 -26.74 -0.71
N ILE A 204 11.78 -25.69 -1.51
CA ILE A 204 12.14 -25.68 -2.92
C ILE A 204 13.65 -25.56 -3.05
N PRO A 205 14.32 -26.48 -3.76
CA PRO A 205 15.75 -26.38 -4.01
C PRO A 205 16.09 -25.08 -4.73
N ARG A 206 17.27 -24.52 -4.43
CA ARG A 206 17.72 -23.26 -5.01
C ARG A 206 18.95 -23.48 -5.90
N ILE A 207 19.07 -22.66 -6.93
CA ILE A 207 20.22 -22.64 -7.85
C ILE A 207 20.73 -21.21 -7.98
N THR A 208 22.04 -21.04 -8.07
CA THR A 208 22.68 -19.72 -8.27
C THR A 208 22.79 -19.39 -9.76
N VAL A 209 23.01 -18.10 -10.08
CA VAL A 209 23.22 -17.68 -11.48
C VAL A 209 24.44 -18.36 -12.12
N PRO A 210 25.62 -18.47 -11.46
CA PRO A 210 26.76 -19.18 -12.05
C PRO A 210 26.48 -20.66 -12.33
N GLU A 211 25.78 -21.36 -11.43
CA GLU A 211 25.39 -22.76 -11.63
C GLU A 211 24.40 -22.91 -12.80
N LEU A 212 23.42 -22.00 -12.92
CA LEU A 212 22.51 -21.98 -14.06
C LEU A 212 23.27 -21.77 -15.38
N LEU A 213 24.23 -20.83 -15.41
CA LEU A 213 25.05 -20.57 -16.58
C LEU A 213 25.93 -21.77 -16.95
N ALA A 214 26.46 -22.50 -15.97
CA ALA A 214 27.25 -23.71 -16.22
C ALA A 214 26.43 -24.85 -16.85
N LEU A 215 25.12 -24.89 -16.60
CA LEU A 215 24.20 -25.88 -17.18
C LEU A 215 23.60 -25.45 -18.52
N ARG A 216 23.81 -24.19 -18.95
CA ARG A 216 23.13 -23.66 -20.15
C ARG A 216 23.56 -24.38 -21.44
N ASP A 217 24.83 -24.77 -21.51
CA ASP A 217 25.44 -25.32 -22.71
C ASP A 217 25.55 -26.86 -22.65
N THR A 218 24.86 -27.51 -21.70
CA THR A 218 24.80 -28.97 -21.58
C THR A 218 23.59 -29.54 -22.32
N VAL A 219 23.62 -30.85 -22.62
CA VAL A 219 22.48 -31.56 -23.24
C VAL A 219 21.25 -31.56 -22.34
N ASP A 220 21.46 -31.52 -21.03
CA ASP A 220 20.42 -31.49 -19.99
C ASP A 220 20.10 -30.06 -19.51
N ALA A 221 20.21 -29.06 -20.40
CA ALA A 221 19.97 -27.67 -20.03
C ALA A 221 18.54 -27.49 -19.46
N PRO A 222 18.40 -26.87 -18.27
CA PRO A 222 17.10 -26.75 -17.63
C PRO A 222 16.20 -25.75 -18.37
N VAL A 223 14.89 -26.03 -18.38
CA VAL A 223 13.90 -25.09 -18.89
C VAL A 223 13.78 -23.92 -17.91
N VAL A 224 14.10 -22.71 -18.37
CA VAL A 224 13.96 -21.50 -17.57
C VAL A 224 12.52 -21.00 -17.64
N ILE A 225 11.89 -20.80 -16.49
CA ILE A 225 10.50 -20.37 -16.37
C ILE A 225 10.43 -18.99 -15.72
N ASP A 226 9.87 -18.03 -16.44
CA ASP A 226 9.58 -16.68 -15.98
C ASP A 226 8.22 -16.65 -15.27
N VAL A 227 8.25 -16.49 -13.96
CA VAL A 227 7.06 -16.46 -13.09
C VAL A 227 6.52 -15.05 -12.87
N ARG A 228 7.09 -14.04 -13.56
CA ARG A 228 6.62 -12.66 -13.47
C ARG A 228 5.23 -12.55 -14.12
N PRO A 229 4.37 -11.66 -13.60
CA PRO A 229 3.11 -11.34 -14.27
C PRO A 229 3.38 -10.88 -15.70
N SER A 230 2.52 -11.26 -16.65
CA SER A 230 2.67 -10.97 -18.09
C SER A 230 2.93 -9.50 -18.40
N PHE A 231 2.34 -8.57 -17.64
CA PHE A 231 2.60 -7.13 -17.76
C PHE A 231 4.05 -6.75 -17.39
N HIS A 232 4.64 -7.37 -16.37
CA HIS A 232 6.01 -7.07 -15.96
C HIS A 232 7.02 -7.59 -16.99
N ALA A 233 6.73 -8.76 -17.57
CA ALA A 233 7.51 -9.32 -18.67
C ALA A 233 7.48 -8.44 -19.95
N ALA A 234 6.40 -7.67 -20.15
CA ALA A 234 6.29 -6.74 -21.28
C ALA A 234 7.11 -5.44 -21.12
N VAL A 235 7.48 -5.08 -19.89
CA VAL A 235 8.18 -3.81 -19.59
C VAL A 235 9.67 -4.02 -19.33
N VAL A 236 10.04 -5.13 -18.68
CA VAL A 236 11.42 -5.46 -18.37
C VAL A 236 11.76 -6.79 -19.03
N GLU A 237 12.77 -6.76 -19.90
CA GLU A 237 13.24 -7.96 -20.59
C GLU A 237 13.69 -9.03 -19.58
N GLY A 238 13.24 -10.26 -19.82
CA GLY A 238 13.51 -11.41 -18.97
C GLY A 238 14.84 -12.08 -19.28
N ILE A 239 15.05 -13.25 -18.66
CA ILE A 239 16.14 -14.15 -19.06
C ILE A 239 15.84 -14.64 -20.49
N PRO A 240 16.78 -14.51 -21.44
CA PRO A 240 16.58 -14.96 -22.81
C PRO A 240 16.24 -16.45 -22.89
N GLY A 241 15.25 -16.81 -23.72
CA GLY A 241 14.80 -18.19 -23.89
C GLY A 241 13.88 -18.71 -22.78
N ALA A 242 13.52 -17.88 -21.79
CA ALA A 242 12.60 -18.29 -20.73
C ALA A 242 11.15 -18.43 -21.22
N VAL A 243 10.45 -19.45 -20.72
CA VAL A 243 9.02 -19.66 -20.91
C VAL A 243 8.25 -18.87 -19.86
N SER A 244 7.32 -18.01 -20.27
CA SER A 244 6.51 -17.23 -19.33
C SER A 244 5.31 -18.05 -18.83
N ILE A 245 5.20 -18.19 -17.49
CA ILE A 245 4.09 -18.86 -16.81
C ILE A 245 3.76 -18.05 -15.55
N SER A 246 2.66 -17.30 -15.55
CA SER A 246 2.26 -16.55 -14.35
C SER A 246 1.64 -17.47 -13.28
N LEU A 247 1.71 -17.06 -12.01
CA LEU A 247 1.12 -17.80 -10.89
C LEU A 247 -0.40 -17.97 -10.98
N GLU A 248 -1.04 -16.96 -11.57
CA GLU A 248 -2.48 -16.86 -11.72
C GLU A 248 -3.01 -17.78 -12.81
N GLU A 249 -2.15 -18.23 -13.72
CA GLU A 249 -2.53 -19.12 -14.81
C GLU A 249 -2.88 -20.53 -14.33
N PRO A 250 -3.85 -21.19 -14.99
CA PRO A 250 -4.12 -22.61 -14.76
C PRO A 250 -2.91 -23.43 -15.18
N ILE A 251 -2.47 -24.35 -14.31
CA ILE A 251 -1.26 -25.16 -14.55
C ILE A 251 -1.49 -26.38 -15.44
N ALA A 252 -2.73 -26.81 -15.64
CA ALA A 252 -3.05 -28.03 -16.40
C ALA A 252 -2.42 -28.07 -17.80
N PRO A 253 -2.46 -27.00 -18.62
CA PRO A 253 -1.82 -26.99 -19.94
C PRO A 253 -0.29 -27.10 -19.87
N TRP A 254 0.31 -26.66 -18.76
CA TRP A 254 1.76 -26.64 -18.57
C TRP A 254 2.30 -27.98 -18.09
N ILE A 255 1.50 -28.77 -17.36
CA ILE A 255 1.92 -30.09 -16.86
C ILE A 255 2.28 -31.01 -18.03
N GLU A 256 1.41 -31.11 -19.03
CA GLU A 256 1.64 -31.95 -20.22
C GLU A 256 2.81 -31.45 -21.07
N ARG A 257 2.98 -30.12 -21.14
CA ARG A 257 3.97 -29.49 -22.00
C ARG A 257 5.40 -29.54 -21.44
N LEU A 258 5.54 -29.45 -20.12
CA LEU A 258 6.84 -29.44 -19.47
C LEU A 258 7.40 -30.86 -19.28
N GLY A 259 6.55 -31.83 -18.91
CA GLY A 259 7.03 -33.15 -18.49
C GLY A 259 7.99 -33.06 -17.28
N ASP A 260 8.61 -34.18 -16.87
CA ASP A 260 9.55 -34.21 -15.73
C ASP A 260 10.99 -33.84 -16.15
N VAL A 261 11.12 -32.64 -16.71
CA VAL A 261 12.41 -32.02 -17.08
C VAL A 261 12.98 -31.17 -15.94
N ASP A 262 14.29 -30.91 -15.96
CA ASP A 262 14.86 -29.94 -15.04
C ASP A 262 14.34 -28.53 -15.36
N MET A 263 13.85 -27.84 -14.33
CA MET A 263 13.25 -26.52 -14.46
C MET A 263 13.89 -25.53 -13.49
N VAL A 264 14.11 -24.30 -13.96
CA VAL A 264 14.60 -23.20 -13.13
C VAL A 264 13.62 -22.03 -13.19
N PHE A 265 12.99 -21.75 -12.05
CA PHE A 265 12.00 -20.69 -11.89
C PHE A 265 12.64 -19.40 -11.41
N TYR A 266 12.28 -18.26 -12.00
CA TYR A 266 12.69 -16.95 -11.50
C TYR A 266 11.52 -15.96 -11.42
N CYS A 267 11.66 -14.97 -10.55
CA CYS A 267 10.74 -13.84 -10.43
C CYS A 267 11.55 -12.55 -10.18
N ALA A 268 10.86 -11.40 -10.09
CA ALA A 268 11.44 -10.12 -9.63
C ALA A 268 11.04 -9.78 -8.16
N CYS A 269 10.57 -10.78 -7.43
CA CYS A 269 9.95 -10.65 -6.12
C CYS A 269 10.95 -10.94 -4.97
N PRO A 270 10.81 -10.31 -3.79
CA PRO A 270 11.71 -10.53 -2.67
C PRO A 270 11.66 -12.00 -2.20
N ASN A 271 12.83 -12.58 -1.93
CA ASN A 271 13.02 -13.98 -1.53
C ASN A 271 12.44 -15.00 -2.52
N GLU A 272 12.39 -14.66 -3.81
CA GLU A 272 11.98 -15.59 -4.87
C GLU A 272 10.59 -16.22 -4.65
N LEU A 273 9.71 -15.55 -3.90
CA LEU A 273 8.49 -16.14 -3.36
C LEU A 273 7.55 -16.67 -4.45
N SER A 274 7.31 -15.89 -5.50
CA SER A 274 6.53 -16.30 -6.66
C SER A 274 7.12 -17.52 -7.35
N ALA A 275 8.43 -17.50 -7.61
CA ALA A 275 9.13 -18.62 -8.26
C ALA A 275 9.00 -19.91 -7.44
N ALA A 276 9.21 -19.82 -6.12
CA ALA A 276 9.07 -20.96 -5.23
C ALA A 276 7.62 -21.45 -5.10
N LEU A 277 6.62 -20.57 -5.17
CA LEU A 277 5.21 -20.97 -5.13
C LEU A 277 4.78 -21.69 -6.41
N LEU A 278 5.21 -21.24 -7.59
CA LEU A 278 4.93 -21.97 -8.83
C LEU A 278 5.63 -23.33 -8.84
N ALA A 279 6.89 -23.39 -8.39
CA ALA A 279 7.61 -24.64 -8.22
C ALA A 279 6.86 -25.60 -7.27
N GLU A 280 6.39 -25.13 -6.10
CA GLU A 280 5.59 -25.96 -5.18
C GLU A 280 4.29 -26.44 -5.84
N LYS A 281 3.60 -25.57 -6.60
CA LYS A 281 2.35 -25.88 -7.29
C LYS A 281 2.56 -27.01 -8.33
N LEU A 282 3.68 -26.98 -9.06
CA LEU A 282 4.03 -28.00 -10.05
C LEU A 282 4.55 -29.30 -9.38
N HIS A 283 5.35 -29.19 -8.31
CA HIS A 283 5.79 -30.34 -7.49
C HIS A 283 4.61 -31.14 -6.94
N ALA A 284 3.56 -30.45 -6.49
CA ALA A 284 2.33 -31.08 -6.01
C ALA A 284 1.56 -31.86 -7.10
N HIS A 285 1.88 -31.62 -8.39
CA HIS A 285 1.31 -32.32 -9.55
C HIS A 285 2.31 -33.29 -10.20
N GLY A 286 3.37 -33.68 -9.48
CA GLY A 286 4.33 -34.71 -9.90
C GLY A 286 5.58 -34.20 -10.61
N LEU A 287 5.66 -32.91 -10.94
CA LEU A 287 6.82 -32.31 -11.60
C LEU A 287 7.83 -31.81 -10.56
N THR A 288 8.73 -32.67 -10.10
CA THR A 288 9.54 -32.44 -8.87
C THR A 288 10.91 -31.80 -9.12
N ARG A 289 11.38 -31.77 -10.36
CA ARG A 289 12.73 -31.29 -10.75
C ARG A 289 12.87 -29.76 -10.87
N GLY A 290 12.04 -29.04 -10.12
CA GLY A 290 12.01 -27.58 -10.11
C GLY A 290 12.92 -26.94 -9.08
N LYS A 291 13.75 -25.97 -9.49
CA LYS A 291 14.60 -25.16 -8.61
C LYS A 291 14.29 -23.66 -8.75
N ALA A 292 14.41 -22.89 -7.66
CA ALA A 292 14.27 -21.43 -7.70
C ALA A 292 15.63 -20.73 -7.88
N LEU A 293 15.72 -19.78 -8.80
CA LEU A 293 16.92 -18.99 -9.06
C LEU A 293 17.16 -17.95 -7.95
N ILE A 294 18.25 -18.06 -7.22
CA ILE A 294 18.61 -17.15 -6.10
C ILE A 294 18.76 -15.71 -6.62
N GLY A 295 18.06 -14.77 -5.99
CA GLY A 295 18.06 -13.35 -6.36
C GLY A 295 17.29 -13.03 -7.64
N GLY A 296 16.71 -14.04 -8.30
CA GLY A 296 15.83 -13.89 -9.46
C GLY A 296 16.44 -13.08 -10.60
N LEU A 297 15.62 -12.21 -11.19
CA LEU A 297 16.03 -11.37 -12.33
C LEU A 297 17.11 -10.35 -11.96
N ASP A 298 17.06 -9.79 -10.74
CA ASP A 298 18.03 -8.79 -10.29
C ASP A 298 19.46 -9.38 -10.26
N ALA A 299 19.58 -10.62 -9.75
CA ALA A 299 20.87 -11.32 -9.72
C ALA A 299 21.36 -11.72 -11.12
N TRP A 300 20.43 -12.12 -12.01
CA TRP A 300 20.77 -12.38 -13.42
C TRP A 300 21.34 -11.13 -14.10
N GLN A 301 20.66 -9.99 -13.95
CA GLN A 301 21.11 -8.71 -14.52
C GLN A 301 22.46 -8.30 -13.95
N ALA A 302 22.64 -8.38 -12.63
CA ALA A 302 23.91 -8.05 -11.99
C ALA A 302 25.09 -8.91 -12.50
N ALA A 303 24.85 -10.18 -12.83
CA ALA A 303 25.88 -11.06 -13.41
C ALA A 303 26.23 -10.74 -14.88
N HIS A 304 25.36 -10.01 -15.59
CA HIS A 304 25.54 -9.66 -17.01
C HIS A 304 25.94 -8.19 -17.23
N VAL A 305 25.85 -7.34 -16.20
CA VAL A 305 26.48 -6.02 -16.22
C VAL A 305 27.99 -6.21 -16.01
N GLN A 306 28.77 -6.18 -17.09
CA GLN A 306 30.23 -6.11 -16.96
C GLN A 306 30.61 -4.87 -16.12
N PRO A 307 31.55 -4.96 -15.16
CA PRO A 307 32.19 -3.76 -14.66
C PRO A 307 32.88 -3.07 -15.83
N GLU A 308 32.57 -1.79 -16.09
CA GLU A 308 33.28 -0.97 -17.06
C GLU A 308 34.79 -1.11 -16.79
N ALA A 309 35.54 -1.60 -17.79
CA ALA A 309 36.98 -1.65 -17.71
C ALA A 309 37.49 -0.22 -17.46
N PRO A 310 38.38 0.02 -16.47
CA PRO A 310 38.94 1.34 -16.26
C PRO A 310 39.62 1.78 -17.56
N GLY A 311 39.10 2.85 -18.15
CA GLY A 311 39.56 3.40 -19.41
C GLY A 311 41.06 3.58 -19.39
N ARG A 312 41.74 3.03 -20.41
CA ARG A 312 43.11 3.38 -20.76
C ARG A 312 43.21 4.90 -20.82
N THR A 313 43.88 5.50 -19.84
CA THR A 313 44.43 6.84 -19.96
C THR A 313 45.32 6.87 -21.20
N ALA A 314 44.92 7.67 -22.18
CA ALA A 314 45.75 8.00 -23.32
C ALA A 314 47.06 8.63 -22.81
N ALA A 315 48.17 8.05 -23.25
CA ALA A 315 49.48 8.68 -23.22
C ALA A 315 49.61 9.63 -24.43
#